data_AF-A0A034WRE1-F1
#
_entry.id   AF-A0A034WRE1-F1
#
_cell.length_a   1.000
_cell.length_b   1.000
_cell.length_c   1.000
_cell.angle_alpha   90.00
_cell.angle_beta   90.00
_cell.angle_gamma   90.00
#
_symmetry.space_group_name_H-M   'P 1'
#
loop_
_entity.id
_entity.type
_entity.pdbx_description
1 polymer ?
#
loop_
_entity_poly.entity_id
_entity_poly.type
_entity_poly.pdbx_seq_one_letter_code
_entity_poly.pdbx_strand_id
1 'polypeptide(L)'
;RVDGLIFNVIQCKMVSVKLLLTASILITSSLSANTQMLDYIYPGFITMYFSQVPTKEGYRFKQEEPNGSIREEIGVIMNPGTADEELVVMGMYTAYDENSDTETMTIYTADKNGYKTRVKVMKRGLSAKLLMSLAKGSK
;
A
#
# COMPACT_ATOMS: atom_id res chain seq x y z
N ARG A 1 18.68 47.82 49.34
CA ARG A 1 18.24 46.39 49.30
C ARG A 1 17.24 46.12 48.16
N VAL A 2 16.61 47.14 47.57
CA VAL A 2 15.60 47.00 46.49
C VAL A 2 16.26 46.73 45.12
N ASP A 3 17.44 47.30 44.85
CA ASP A 3 18.10 47.23 43.53
C ASP A 3 18.64 45.84 43.18
N GLY A 4 19.14 45.10 44.18
CA GLY A 4 19.58 43.71 44.01
C GLY A 4 18.44 42.72 43.77
N LEU A 5 17.22 43.05 44.21
CA LEU A 5 16.03 42.24 43.95
C LEU A 5 15.58 42.40 42.49
N ILE A 6 15.59 43.63 41.98
CA ILE A 6 15.23 43.95 40.59
C ILE A 6 16.22 43.30 39.61
N PHE A 7 17.52 43.38 39.89
CA PHE A 7 18.55 42.74 39.06
C PHE A 7 18.38 41.21 38.98
N ASN A 8 18.13 40.55 40.12
CA ASN A 8 17.89 39.09 40.16
C ASN A 8 16.60 38.66 39.44
N VAL A 9 15.53 39.47 39.51
CA VAL A 9 14.28 39.19 38.78
C VAL A 9 14.48 39.32 37.26
N ILE A 10 15.28 40.30 36.81
CA ILE A 10 15.59 40.48 35.38
C ILE A 10 16.45 39.31 34.87
N GLN A 11 17.47 38.89 35.63
CA GLN A 11 18.30 37.73 35.29
C GLN A 11 17.46 36.44 35.21
N CYS A 12 16.55 36.23 36.17
CA CYS A 12 15.64 35.09 36.18
C CYS A 12 14.72 35.06 34.95
N LYS A 13 14.11 36.21 34.59
CA LYS A 13 13.28 36.33 33.37
C LYS A 13 14.06 36.02 32.10
N MET A 14 15.31 36.49 31.99
CA MET A 14 16.15 36.26 30.81
C MET A 14 16.59 34.79 30.67
N VAL A 15 16.84 34.10 31.78
CA VAL A 15 17.13 32.65 31.80
C VAL A 15 15.89 31.84 31.43
N SER A 16 14.71 32.19 31.97
CA SER A 16 13.45 31.53 31.62
C SER A 16 13.08 31.68 30.14
N VAL A 17 13.28 32.87 29.55
CA VAL A 17 13.00 33.09 28.12
C VAL A 17 13.93 32.26 27.24
N LYS A 18 15.23 32.18 27.56
CA LYS A 18 16.18 31.34 26.82
C LYS A 18 15.82 29.86 26.92
N LEU A 19 15.44 29.39 28.11
CA LEU A 19 15.02 28.01 28.33
C LEU A 19 13.77 27.64 27.52
N LEU A 20 12.77 28.52 27.51
CA LEU A 20 11.55 28.34 26.72
C LEU A 20 11.84 28.35 25.21
N LEU A 21 12.74 29.21 24.74
CA LEU A 21 13.15 29.24 23.33
C LEU A 21 13.91 27.98 22.91
N THR A 22 14.80 27.47 23.77
CA THR A 22 15.53 26.24 23.47
C THR A 22 14.62 25.02 23.49
N ALA A 23 13.64 24.98 24.39
CA ALA A 23 12.68 23.89 24.47
C ALA A 23 11.77 23.85 23.22
N SER A 24 11.29 25.01 22.74
CA SER A 24 10.45 25.04 21.53
C SER A 24 11.21 24.59 20.28
N ILE A 25 12.46 25.01 20.10
CA ILE A 25 13.31 24.56 18.98
C ILE A 25 13.52 23.04 19.03
N LEU A 26 13.83 22.50 20.22
CA LEU A 26 14.04 21.06 20.41
C LEU A 26 12.77 20.26 20.06
N ILE A 27 11.60 20.73 20.50
CA ILE A 27 10.30 20.09 20.21
C ILE A 27 9.98 20.15 18.70
N THR A 28 10.27 21.26 18.01
CA THR A 28 10.04 21.34 16.55
C THR A 28 10.99 20.44 15.75
N SER A 29 12.23 20.26 16.23
CA SER A 29 13.22 19.41 15.56
C SER A 29 12.93 17.91 15.68
N SER A 30 12.27 17.47 16.74
CA SER A 30 11.91 16.05 16.94
C SER A 30 10.68 15.62 16.14
N LEU A 31 9.79 16.54 15.76
CA LEU A 31 8.65 16.23 14.88
C LEU A 31 9.06 16.10 13.39
N SER A 32 10.07 16.82 12.93
CA SER A 32 10.46 16.85 11.50
C SER A 32 11.46 15.75 11.08
N ALA A 33 12.13 15.10 12.03
CA ALA A 33 13.12 14.07 11.74
C ALA A 33 12.50 12.73 11.31
N ASN A 34 11.24 12.47 11.67
CA ASN A 34 10.61 11.16 11.46
C ASN A 34 9.89 11.03 10.11
N THR A 35 9.50 12.12 9.44
CA THR A 35 8.81 12.06 8.15
C THR A 35 9.77 11.77 7.00
N GLN A 36 10.95 12.39 6.99
CA GLN A 36 11.95 12.24 5.92
C GLN A 36 12.51 10.82 5.79
N MET A 37 12.69 10.09 6.90
CA MET A 37 13.18 8.71 6.86
C MET A 37 12.11 7.76 6.31
N LEU A 38 10.86 7.93 6.72
CA LEU A 38 9.77 7.09 6.22
C LEU A 38 9.53 7.37 4.73
N ASP A 39 9.54 8.62 4.30
CA ASP A 39 9.39 9.01 2.88
C ASP A 39 10.50 8.45 1.99
N TYR A 40 11.71 8.27 2.51
CA TYR A 40 12.83 7.66 1.77
C TYR A 40 12.71 6.14 1.64
N ILE A 41 12.25 5.47 2.70
CA ILE A 41 12.23 4.01 2.80
C ILE A 41 10.93 3.41 2.24
N TYR A 42 9.81 4.12 2.36
CA TYR A 42 8.48 3.70 1.94
C TYR A 42 8.36 3.32 0.45
N PRO A 43 8.92 4.08 -0.52
CA PRO A 43 8.84 3.73 -1.94
C PRO A 43 9.52 2.39 -2.25
N GLY A 44 10.66 2.12 -1.59
CA GLY A 44 11.43 0.90 -1.81
C GLY A 44 10.67 -0.37 -1.41
N PHE A 45 10.05 -0.37 -0.22
CA PHE A 45 9.28 -1.53 0.24
C PHE A 45 7.96 -1.72 -0.51
N ILE A 46 7.27 -0.64 -0.88
CA ILE A 46 6.01 -0.76 -1.61
C ILE A 46 6.23 -1.33 -3.01
N THR A 47 7.28 -0.92 -3.71
CA THR A 47 7.55 -1.43 -5.07
C THR A 47 7.91 -2.92 -5.12
N MET A 48 8.30 -3.53 -3.99
CA MET A 48 8.57 -4.97 -3.93
C MET A 48 7.30 -5.83 -4.04
N TYR A 49 6.16 -5.32 -3.57
CA TYR A 49 4.91 -6.07 -3.52
C TYR A 49 3.81 -5.44 -4.35
N PHE A 50 3.91 -4.14 -4.65
CA PHE A 50 2.91 -3.34 -5.35
C PHE A 50 3.51 -2.73 -6.63
N SER A 51 2.79 -2.87 -7.73
CA SER A 51 3.09 -2.22 -8.99
C SER A 51 1.85 -1.45 -9.44
N GLN A 52 1.90 -0.13 -9.38
CA GLN A 52 0.86 0.75 -9.90
C GLN A 52 1.40 1.56 -11.07
N VAL A 53 0.76 1.41 -12.23
CA VAL A 53 1.13 2.09 -13.47
C VAL A 53 -0.06 2.92 -13.93
N PRO A 54 0.05 4.26 -13.98
CA PRO A 54 -0.98 5.08 -14.59
C PRO A 54 -1.03 4.79 -16.09
N THR A 55 -2.24 4.69 -16.65
CA THR A 55 -2.47 4.60 -18.10
C THR A 55 -3.09 5.90 -18.57
N LYS A 56 -3.17 6.12 -19.90
CA LYS A 56 -3.74 7.35 -20.46
C LYS A 56 -5.16 7.65 -19.96
N GLU A 57 -5.95 6.61 -19.76
CA GLU A 57 -7.37 6.69 -19.40
C GLU A 57 -7.67 5.90 -18.12
N GLY A 58 -6.69 5.72 -17.23
CA GLY A 58 -6.91 4.98 -15.99
C GLY A 58 -5.64 4.48 -15.31
N TYR A 59 -5.66 3.25 -14.81
CA TYR A 59 -4.55 2.66 -14.08
C TYR A 59 -4.52 1.14 -14.21
N ARG A 60 -3.32 0.56 -14.02
CA ARG A 60 -3.13 -0.86 -13.74
C ARG A 60 -2.46 -1.00 -12.38
N PHE A 61 -3.00 -1.88 -11.56
CA PHE A 61 -2.50 -2.21 -10.25
C PHE A 61 -2.23 -3.71 -10.17
N LYS A 62 -1.09 -4.09 -9.59
CA LYS A 62 -0.73 -5.47 -9.32
C LYS A 62 -0.14 -5.56 -7.93
N GLN A 63 -0.52 -6.58 -7.19
CA GLN A 63 0.04 -6.92 -5.90
C GLN A 63 0.36 -8.40 -5.85
N GLU A 64 1.55 -8.74 -5.38
CA GLU A 64 1.96 -10.12 -5.11
C GLU A 64 2.31 -10.24 -3.63
N GLU A 65 1.66 -11.15 -2.92
CA GLU A 65 1.94 -11.40 -1.51
C GLU A 65 2.92 -12.57 -1.34
N PRO A 66 3.72 -12.59 -0.26
CA PRO A 66 4.66 -13.68 0.02
C PRO A 66 4.01 -15.07 0.13
N ASN A 67 2.73 -15.14 0.50
CA ASN A 67 1.95 -16.38 0.60
C ASN A 67 1.50 -16.93 -0.76
N GLY A 68 1.85 -16.27 -1.87
CA GLY A 68 1.47 -16.63 -3.23
C GLY A 68 0.10 -16.09 -3.68
N SER A 69 -0.58 -15.29 -2.85
CA SER A 69 -1.79 -14.58 -3.23
C SER A 69 -1.46 -13.42 -4.17
N ILE A 70 -2.23 -13.28 -5.24
CA ILE A 70 -2.00 -12.27 -6.28
C ILE A 70 -3.28 -11.47 -6.47
N ARG A 71 -3.15 -10.14 -6.50
CA ARG A 71 -4.20 -9.22 -6.95
C ARG A 71 -3.76 -8.51 -8.21
N GLU A 72 -4.62 -8.49 -9.22
CA GLU A 72 -4.43 -7.66 -10.40
C GLU A 72 -5.72 -6.90 -10.68
N GLU A 73 -5.60 -5.62 -10.98
CA GLU A 73 -6.73 -4.72 -11.21
C GLU A 73 -6.39 -3.72 -12.31
N ILE A 74 -7.37 -3.43 -13.15
CA ILE A 74 -7.31 -2.37 -14.14
C ILE A 74 -8.57 -1.51 -14.01
N GLY A 75 -8.36 -0.20 -13.87
CA GLY A 75 -9.43 0.79 -13.98
C GLY A 75 -9.28 1.54 -15.30
N VAL A 76 -10.37 1.67 -16.05
CA VAL A 76 -10.41 2.37 -17.33
C VAL A 76 -11.61 3.29 -17.37
N ILE A 77 -11.38 4.55 -17.72
CA ILE A 77 -12.42 5.53 -18.07
C ILE A 77 -12.81 5.23 -19.51
N MET A 78 -14.01 4.71 -19.70
CA MET A 78 -14.60 4.51 -21.02
C MET A 78 -15.31 5.78 -21.50
N ASN A 79 -15.22 6.02 -22.80
CA ASN A 79 -15.85 7.15 -23.50
C ASN A 79 -15.58 8.53 -22.87
N PRO A 80 -14.31 8.89 -22.60
CA PRO A 80 -13.97 10.14 -21.95
C PRO A 80 -14.48 11.35 -22.77
N GLY A 81 -15.11 12.32 -22.09
CA GLY A 81 -15.64 13.53 -22.70
C GLY A 81 -17.00 13.37 -23.38
N THR A 82 -17.71 12.27 -23.13
CA THR A 82 -19.07 12.02 -23.66
C THR A 82 -20.11 11.89 -22.55
N ALA A 83 -21.40 11.91 -22.89
CA ALA A 83 -22.47 11.67 -21.93
C ALA A 83 -22.48 10.22 -21.38
N ASP A 84 -21.79 9.30 -22.06
CA ASP A 84 -21.65 7.89 -21.69
C ASP A 84 -20.29 7.59 -21.01
N GLU A 85 -19.63 8.62 -20.47
CA GLU A 85 -18.39 8.46 -19.71
C GLU A 85 -18.63 7.59 -18.47
N GLU A 86 -17.84 6.52 -18.32
CA GLU A 86 -17.96 5.62 -17.18
C GLU A 86 -16.60 5.08 -16.74
N LEU A 87 -16.42 4.89 -15.43
CA LEU A 87 -15.29 4.14 -14.89
C LEU A 87 -15.64 2.66 -14.82
N VAL A 88 -14.86 1.84 -15.53
CA VAL A 88 -14.93 0.38 -15.44
C VAL A 88 -13.70 -0.13 -14.70
N VAL A 89 -13.92 -0.86 -13.62
CA VAL A 89 -12.86 -1.53 -12.86
C VAL A 89 -13.01 -3.03 -13.05
N MET A 90 -11.96 -3.68 -13.53
CA MET A 90 -11.89 -5.13 -13.65
C MET A 90 -10.70 -5.63 -12.85
N GLY A 91 -10.89 -6.67 -12.06
CA GLY A 91 -9.80 -7.23 -11.29
C GLY A 91 -9.97 -8.70 -10.99
N MET A 92 -8.89 -9.26 -10.47
CA MET A 92 -8.78 -10.64 -10.05
C MET A 92 -7.99 -10.69 -8.75
N TYR A 93 -8.46 -11.51 -7.82
CA TYR A 93 -7.76 -11.85 -6.59
C TYR A 93 -7.63 -13.37 -6.49
N THR A 94 -6.43 -13.86 -6.22
CA THR A 94 -6.15 -15.28 -5.96
C THR A 94 -5.74 -15.42 -4.50
N ALA A 95 -6.39 -16.33 -3.80
CA ALA A 95 -6.05 -16.71 -2.43
C ALA A 95 -5.66 -18.19 -2.39
N TYR A 96 -4.50 -18.47 -1.83
CA TYR A 96 -4.04 -19.84 -1.61
C TYR A 96 -4.32 -20.28 -0.17
N ASP A 97 -4.91 -21.46 0.00
CA ASP A 97 -5.08 -22.12 1.30
C ASP A 97 -4.22 -23.38 1.36
N GLU A 98 -3.17 -23.31 2.18
CA GLU A 98 -2.23 -24.40 2.43
C GLU A 98 -2.90 -25.65 3.03
N ASN A 99 -3.96 -25.48 3.83
CA ASN A 99 -4.59 -26.60 4.53
C ASN A 99 -5.39 -27.51 3.59
N SER A 100 -6.09 -26.89 2.64
CA SER A 100 -6.95 -27.60 1.69
C SER A 100 -6.28 -27.84 0.33
N ASP A 101 -5.07 -27.31 0.14
CA ASP A 101 -4.36 -27.22 -1.14
C ASP A 101 -5.28 -26.71 -2.27
N THR A 102 -6.06 -25.67 -1.94
CA THR A 102 -6.96 -25.00 -2.87
C THR A 102 -6.49 -23.59 -3.17
N GLU A 103 -6.67 -23.20 -4.42
CA GLU A 103 -6.52 -21.84 -4.91
C GLU A 103 -7.91 -21.32 -5.26
N THR A 104 -8.29 -20.21 -4.63
CA THR A 104 -9.57 -19.52 -4.89
C THR A 104 -9.28 -18.27 -5.70
N MET A 105 -9.77 -18.25 -6.94
CA MET A 105 -9.66 -17.10 -7.84
C MET A 105 -11.01 -16.38 -7.92
N THR A 106 -11.03 -15.12 -7.50
CA THR A 106 -12.20 -14.23 -7.58
C THR A 106 -11.95 -13.19 -8.65
N ILE A 107 -12.77 -13.18 -9.70
CA ILE A 107 -12.76 -12.17 -10.75
C ILE A 107 -13.93 -11.22 -10.51
N TYR A 108 -13.68 -9.92 -10.53
CA TYR A 108 -14.71 -8.90 -10.35
C TYR A 108 -14.70 -7.85 -11.45
N THR A 109 -15.88 -7.25 -11.65
CA THR A 109 -16.09 -6.13 -12.55
C THR A 109 -17.05 -5.16 -11.90
N ALA A 110 -16.66 -3.89 -11.81
CA ALA A 110 -17.51 -2.79 -11.39
C ALA A 110 -17.69 -1.85 -12.59
N ASP A 111 -18.93 -1.67 -13.03
CA ASP A 111 -19.31 -0.80 -14.14
C ASP A 111 -20.61 -0.05 -13.78
N LYS A 112 -21.18 0.76 -14.68
CA LYS A 112 -22.45 1.49 -14.42
C LYS A 112 -23.64 0.60 -14.06
N ASN A 113 -23.59 -0.69 -14.39
CA ASN A 113 -24.63 -1.67 -14.07
C ASN A 113 -24.38 -2.38 -12.73
N GLY A 114 -23.37 -1.93 -11.96
CA GLY A 114 -23.05 -2.42 -10.63
C GLY A 114 -21.89 -3.41 -10.60
N TYR A 115 -21.75 -4.08 -9.46
CA TYR A 115 -20.66 -5.00 -9.16
C TYR A 115 -21.02 -6.44 -9.51
N LYS A 116 -20.19 -7.08 -10.33
CA LYS A 116 -20.32 -8.47 -10.76
C LYS A 116 -19.10 -9.25 -10.30
N THR A 117 -19.30 -10.41 -9.69
CA THR A 117 -18.21 -11.27 -9.20
C THR A 117 -18.39 -12.71 -9.67
N ARG A 118 -17.27 -13.38 -9.95
CA ARG A 118 -17.19 -14.81 -10.24
C ARG A 118 -16.06 -15.44 -9.45
N VAL A 119 -16.38 -16.48 -8.70
CA VAL A 119 -15.40 -17.23 -7.90
C VAL A 119 -15.15 -18.58 -8.57
N LYS A 120 -13.88 -18.96 -8.68
CA LYS A 120 -13.42 -20.26 -9.15
C LYS A 120 -12.49 -20.87 -8.11
N VAL A 121 -12.87 -22.03 -7.59
CA VAL A 121 -12.02 -22.81 -6.68
C VAL A 121 -11.33 -23.89 -7.49
N MET A 122 -10.01 -23.99 -7.35
CA MET A 122 -9.15 -24.93 -8.04
C MET A 122 -8.35 -25.71 -6.99
N LYS A 123 -8.24 -27.04 -7.12
CA LYS A 123 -7.28 -27.81 -6.32
C LYS A 123 -5.94 -27.80 -7.03
N ARG A 124 -4.86 -27.53 -6.30
CA ARG A 124 -3.50 -27.48 -6.84
C ARG A 124 -2.88 -28.85 -7.05
N GLY A 125 -3.49 -29.90 -6.50
CA GLY A 125 -3.11 -31.29 -6.67
C GLY A 125 -2.69 -31.60 -8.11
N LEU A 126 -1.42 -31.98 -8.27
CA LEU A 126 -0.84 -32.37 -9.55
C LEU A 126 -1.78 -33.39 -10.18
N SER A 127 -2.36 -33.05 -11.33
CA SER A 127 -3.21 -33.99 -12.07
C SER A 127 -2.48 -35.33 -12.17
N ALA A 128 -3.13 -36.43 -11.82
CA ALA A 128 -2.54 -37.77 -11.94
C ALA A 128 -1.95 -38.00 -13.34
N LYS A 129 -2.51 -37.32 -14.36
CA LYS A 129 -2.01 -37.30 -15.74
C LYS A 129 -0.62 -36.64 -15.87
N LEU A 130 -0.34 -35.56 -15.13
CA LEU A 130 0.94 -34.85 -15.08
C LEU A 130 2.00 -35.67 -14.32
N LEU A 131 1.62 -36.30 -13.19
CA LEU A 131 2.50 -37.22 -12.46
C LEU A 131 2.90 -38.41 -13.34
N MET A 132 1.92 -39.02 -14.02
CA MET A 132 2.16 -40.14 -14.91
C MET A 132 2.99 -39.74 -16.15
N SER A 133 2.83 -38.52 -16.68
CA SER A 133 3.65 -38.06 -17.80
C SER A 133 5.08 -37.74 -17.37
N LEU A 134 5.30 -37.15 -16.19
CA LEU A 134 6.65 -36.95 -15.64
C LEU A 134 7.35 -38.27 -15.36
N ALA A 135 6.65 -39.24 -14.76
CA ALA A 135 7.18 -40.57 -14.47
C ALA A 135 7.53 -41.34 -15.75
N LYS A 136 6.82 -41.09 -16.87
CA LYS A 136 7.08 -41.73 -18.16
C LYS A 136 8.17 -41.02 -18.98
N GLY A 137 8.41 -39.73 -18.71
CA GLY A 137 9.41 -38.90 -19.40
C GLY A 137 10.81 -38.93 -18.79
N SER A 138 10.97 -39.47 -17.57
CA SER A 138 12.28 -39.67 -16.94
C SER A 138 12.88 -41.02 -17.37
N LYS A 139 13.45 -41.09 -18.57
CA LYS A 139 14.35 -42.16 -19.01
C LYS A 139 15.64 -41.56 -19.55
#